data_AF-A0A072P956-F1
#
_entry.id   AF-A0A072P956-F1
#
_cell.length_a   1.000
_cell.length_b   1.000
_cell.length_c   1.000
_cell.angle_alpha   90.00
_cell.angle_beta   90.00
_cell.angle_gamma   90.00
#
_symmetry.space_group_name_H-M   'P 1'
#
loop_
_entity.id
_entity.type
_entity.pdbx_description
1 polymer ?
#
loop_
_entity_poly.entity_id
_entity_poly.type
_entity_poly.pdbx_seq_one_letter_code
_entity_poly.pdbx_strand_id
1 'polypeptide(L)'
;MGQTTASRLSSSIIILIFAALIYTQSGLLWRLVGRADIDKGRLVKWENSKPINNDKCHVIKEMNACEDVKIHYASNTAFAACGDPVERRSWYPCAGMRDAPQRSEASFREYLFKHDLKTGKSTQLELRGLEGDFITHGIDIFSIPESASKVPSAVQGPVAEVRAKYCQIHIFAVNHARDGDSIVIFSHELGSDTVDLVKKVRHPNIKTANGVVATGPG
;
A
#
# COMPACT_ATOMS: atom_id res chain seq x y z
N MET A 1 -20.65 -71.82 -27.98
CA MET A 1 -20.24 -70.84 -29.01
C MET A 1 -21.18 -69.66 -28.88
N GLY A 2 -20.80 -68.55 -28.25
CA GLY A 2 -20.02 -67.44 -28.83
C GLY A 2 -21.01 -66.27 -29.02
N GLN A 3 -20.74 -64.98 -28.79
CA GLN A 3 -19.52 -64.23 -28.56
C GLN A 3 -19.89 -63.01 -27.68
N THR A 4 -19.01 -62.61 -26.77
CA THR A 4 -19.12 -61.39 -25.96
C THR A 4 -18.68 -60.19 -26.79
N THR A 5 -19.59 -59.26 -27.12
CA THR A 5 -19.26 -58.02 -27.82
C THR A 5 -18.63 -57.02 -26.85
N ALA A 6 -17.31 -56.85 -26.92
CA ALA A 6 -16.63 -55.73 -26.27
C ALA A 6 -16.88 -54.44 -27.08
N SER A 7 -17.54 -53.45 -26.48
CA SER A 7 -17.72 -52.13 -27.10
C SER A 7 -16.37 -51.42 -27.17
N ARG A 8 -15.92 -51.11 -28.39
CA ARG A 8 -14.71 -50.30 -28.57
C ARG A 8 -15.07 -48.85 -28.28
N LEU A 9 -14.56 -48.30 -27.18
CA LEU A 9 -14.62 -46.85 -26.95
C LEU A 9 -13.91 -46.14 -28.11
N SER A 10 -14.62 -45.23 -28.77
CA SER A 10 -14.07 -44.42 -29.85
C SER A 10 -12.86 -43.62 -29.35
N SER A 11 -11.78 -43.57 -30.14
CA SER A 11 -10.54 -42.85 -29.82
C SER A 11 -10.79 -41.39 -29.43
N SER A 12 -11.83 -40.76 -29.98
CA SER A 12 -12.24 -39.39 -29.64
C SER A 12 -12.70 -39.25 -28.18
N ILE A 13 -13.37 -40.27 -27.64
CA ILE A 13 -13.83 -40.29 -26.23
C ILE A 13 -12.62 -40.41 -25.30
N ILE A 14 -11.64 -41.23 -25.68
CA ILE A 14 -10.40 -41.40 -24.90
C ILE A 14 -9.63 -40.08 -24.84
N ILE A 15 -9.50 -39.35 -25.96
CA ILE A 15 -8.83 -38.04 -26.01
C ILE A 15 -9.55 -37.02 -25.14
N LEU A 16 -10.89 -36.97 -25.17
CA LEU A 16 -11.67 -36.06 -24.33
C LEU A 16 -11.51 -36.37 -22.83
N ILE A 17 -11.51 -37.66 -22.46
CA ILE A 17 -11.25 -38.09 -21.08
C ILE A 17 -9.84 -37.68 -20.66
N PHE A 18 -8.84 -37.88 -21.51
CA PHE A 18 -7.45 -37.49 -21.21
C PHE A 18 -7.31 -35.97 -21.06
N ALA A 19 -7.93 -35.19 -21.94
CA ALA A 19 -7.94 -33.73 -21.86
C ALA A 19 -8.62 -33.24 -20.58
N ALA A 20 -9.76 -33.84 -20.20
CA ALA A 20 -10.46 -33.55 -18.95
C ALA A 20 -9.63 -33.92 -17.72
N LEU A 21 -8.93 -35.06 -17.74
CA LEU A 21 -8.02 -35.47 -16.67
C LEU A 21 -6.84 -34.51 -16.53
N ILE A 22 -6.21 -34.09 -17.63
CA ILE A 22 -5.12 -33.10 -17.60
C ILE A 22 -5.63 -31.74 -17.09
N TYR A 23 -6.82 -31.31 -17.55
CA TYR A 23 -7.42 -30.05 -17.12
C TYR A 23 -7.75 -30.04 -15.62
N THR A 24 -8.31 -31.13 -15.11
CA THR A 24 -8.65 -31.28 -13.67
C THR A 24 -7.41 -31.48 -12.79
N GLN A 25 -6.36 -32.11 -13.30
CA GLN A 25 -5.06 -32.28 -12.62
C GLN A 25 -4.13 -31.07 -12.79
N SER A 26 -4.55 -30.04 -13.52
CA SER A 26 -3.69 -28.90 -13.86
C SER A 26 -3.07 -28.25 -12.63
N GLY A 27 -3.81 -28.10 -11.52
CA GLY A 27 -3.26 -27.55 -10.26
C GLY A 27 -2.10 -28.37 -9.69
N LEU A 28 -2.15 -29.69 -9.76
CA LEU A 28 -1.08 -30.58 -9.31
C LEU A 28 0.13 -30.52 -10.26
N LEU A 29 -0.12 -30.53 -11.57
CA LEU A 29 0.91 -30.38 -12.60
C LEU A 29 1.62 -29.03 -12.51
N TRP A 30 0.87 -27.95 -12.27
CA TRP A 30 1.39 -26.61 -12.01
C TRP A 30 2.32 -26.60 -10.80
N ARG A 31 1.93 -27.26 -9.69
CA ARG A 31 2.80 -27.39 -8.50
C ARG A 31 4.08 -28.17 -8.78
N LEU A 32 4.03 -29.24 -9.58
CA LEU A 32 5.20 -30.03 -9.98
C LEU A 32 6.20 -29.24 -10.83
N VAL A 33 5.73 -28.30 -11.65
CA VAL A 33 6.59 -27.36 -12.40
C VAL A 33 6.95 -26.09 -11.61
N GLY A 34 6.75 -26.11 -10.28
CA GLY A 34 7.15 -25.03 -9.36
C GLY A 34 6.16 -23.86 -9.26
N ARG A 35 4.98 -23.94 -9.87
CA ARG A 35 3.93 -22.92 -9.71
C ARG A 35 3.19 -23.17 -8.41
N ALA A 36 3.50 -22.38 -7.39
CA ALA A 36 2.75 -22.35 -6.14
C ALA A 36 1.36 -21.75 -6.35
N ASP A 37 0.32 -22.37 -5.78
CA ASP A 37 -0.97 -21.70 -5.62
C ASP A 37 -0.81 -20.58 -4.60
N ILE A 38 -0.84 -19.35 -5.10
CA ILE A 38 -0.75 -18.15 -4.28
C ILE A 38 -2.16 -17.85 -3.79
N ASP A 39 -2.43 -18.07 -2.50
CA ASP A 39 -3.50 -17.37 -1.83
C ASP A 39 -3.18 -15.88 -1.97
N LYS A 40 -3.84 -15.21 -2.92
CA LYS A 40 -3.56 -13.83 -3.30
C LYS A 40 -3.78 -12.85 -2.15
N GLY A 41 -4.39 -13.28 -1.02
CA GLY A 41 -4.54 -12.48 0.20
C GLY A 41 -3.45 -12.73 1.24
N ARG A 42 -2.63 -13.77 1.08
CA ARG A 42 -1.49 -14.10 1.95
C ARG A 42 -0.19 -13.73 1.25
N LEU A 43 0.65 -12.97 1.95
CA LEU A 43 2.03 -12.70 1.57
C LEU A 43 2.71 -14.01 1.15
N VAL A 44 3.25 -14.04 -0.08
CA VAL A 44 4.04 -15.18 -0.58
C VAL A 44 5.25 -15.32 0.33
N LYS A 45 5.27 -16.38 1.12
CA LYS A 45 6.45 -16.76 1.91
C LYS A 45 7.28 -17.73 1.09
N TRP A 46 8.46 -17.31 0.67
CA TRP A 46 9.43 -18.21 0.05
C TRP A 46 9.78 -19.34 1.03
N GLU A 47 9.90 -20.57 0.53
CA GLU A 47 10.13 -21.77 1.35
C GLU A 47 11.36 -21.63 2.28
N ASN A 48 12.39 -20.92 1.81
CA ASN A 48 13.62 -20.66 2.55
C ASN A 48 13.58 -19.39 3.43
N SER A 49 12.50 -18.62 3.41
CA SER A 49 12.35 -17.45 4.28
C SER A 49 11.99 -17.91 5.69
N LYS A 50 12.91 -17.72 6.64
CA LYS A 50 12.68 -18.01 8.06
C LYS A 50 12.50 -16.69 8.82
N PRO A 51 11.53 -16.61 9.74
CA PRO A 51 11.47 -15.48 10.67
C PRO A 51 12.74 -15.49 11.53
N ILE A 52 13.41 -14.34 11.64
CA ILE A 52 14.59 -14.15 12.46
C ILE A 52 14.31 -12.95 13.38
N ASN A 53 14.56 -13.11 14.69
CA ASN A 53 14.45 -12.05 15.71
C ASN A 53 13.08 -11.32 15.73
N ASN A 54 11.99 -12.04 15.47
CA ASN A 54 10.64 -11.47 15.44
C ASN A 54 9.80 -11.83 16.68
N ASP A 55 10.42 -12.39 17.72
CA ASP A 55 9.78 -12.83 18.97
C ASP A 55 9.11 -11.69 19.73
N LYS A 56 9.55 -10.45 19.51
CA LYS A 56 9.00 -9.23 20.13
C LYS A 56 8.24 -8.34 19.14
N CYS A 57 8.04 -8.81 17.90
CA CYS A 57 7.28 -8.06 16.91
C CYS A 57 5.78 -8.16 17.19
N HIS A 58 5.09 -7.05 16.99
CA HIS A 58 3.63 -7.00 17.01
C HIS A 58 3.14 -6.49 15.65
N VAL A 59 1.97 -6.99 15.24
CA VAL A 59 1.31 -6.54 14.01
C VAL A 59 0.32 -5.45 14.36
N ILE A 60 0.48 -4.27 13.76
CA ILE A 60 -0.48 -3.17 13.82
C ILE A 60 -1.56 -3.48 12.78
N LYS A 61 -2.73 -3.95 13.21
CA LYS A 61 -3.76 -4.50 12.30
C LYS A 61 -4.61 -3.42 11.65
N GLU A 62 -4.62 -2.23 12.24
CA GLU A 62 -5.35 -1.05 11.77
C GLU A 62 -4.74 -0.48 10.49
N MET A 63 -3.47 -0.79 10.23
CA MET A 63 -2.68 -0.30 9.11
C MET A 63 -2.32 -1.46 8.18
N ASN A 64 -2.84 -1.44 6.95
CA ASN A 64 -2.61 -2.52 5.98
C ASN A 64 -1.94 -2.01 4.71
N ALA A 65 -1.22 -2.91 4.04
CA ALA A 65 -0.52 -2.62 2.79
C ALA A 65 0.32 -1.33 2.83
N CYS A 66 0.99 -1.05 3.95
CA CYS A 66 1.83 0.12 4.06
C CYS A 66 3.14 -0.11 3.29
N GLU A 67 3.39 0.67 2.25
CA GLU A 67 4.56 0.48 1.40
C GLU A 67 5.77 1.28 1.89
N ASP A 68 5.56 2.49 2.39
CA ASP A 68 6.63 3.33 2.93
C ASP A 68 6.23 3.98 4.27
N VAL A 69 7.25 4.22 5.10
CA VAL A 69 7.13 4.81 6.43
C VAL A 69 8.27 5.80 6.64
N LYS A 70 7.94 6.99 7.17
CA LYS A 70 8.92 8.00 7.57
C LYS A 70 8.75 8.37 9.03
N ILE A 71 9.86 8.40 9.75
CA ILE A 71 9.87 8.73 11.18
C ILE A 71 10.23 10.20 11.34
N HIS A 72 9.30 10.99 11.88
CA HIS A 72 9.59 12.31 12.40
C HIS A 72 10.12 12.17 13.83
N TYR A 73 11.45 12.08 13.96
CA TYR A 73 12.12 11.81 15.24
C TYR A 73 11.75 12.78 16.34
N ALA A 74 11.64 14.08 16.04
CA ALA A 74 11.32 15.10 17.02
C ALA A 74 9.98 14.78 17.72
N SER A 75 8.91 14.52 16.96
CA SER A 75 7.60 14.20 17.54
C SER A 75 7.41 12.75 17.96
N ASN A 76 8.40 11.87 17.75
CA ASN A 76 8.28 10.41 17.95
C ASN A 76 7.09 9.81 17.17
N THR A 77 6.86 10.28 15.95
CA THR A 77 5.73 9.86 15.12
C THR A 77 6.22 9.25 13.83
N ALA A 78 5.75 8.06 13.50
CA ALA A 78 5.91 7.46 12.18
C ALA A 78 4.70 7.82 11.31
N PHE A 79 4.95 8.30 10.10
CA PHE A 79 3.95 8.53 9.07
C PHE A 79 4.05 7.43 8.04
N ALA A 80 2.92 6.89 7.59
CA ALA A 80 2.89 5.73 6.72
C ALA A 80 1.91 5.91 5.57
N ALA A 81 2.31 5.44 4.40
CA ALA A 81 1.49 5.40 3.19
C ALA A 81 0.90 3.99 3.04
N CYS A 82 -0.40 3.87 3.31
CA CYS A 82 -1.09 2.60 3.44
C CYS A 82 -2.27 2.51 2.46
N GLY A 83 -2.79 1.31 2.26
CA GLY A 83 -3.89 1.09 1.34
C GLY A 83 -4.65 -0.20 1.62
N ASP A 84 -5.46 -0.60 0.66
CA ASP A 84 -6.20 -1.85 0.76
C ASP A 84 -5.43 -2.97 0.03
N PRO A 85 -5.00 -4.03 0.76
CA PRO A 85 -4.22 -5.12 0.16
C PRO A 85 -5.02 -5.95 -0.87
N VAL A 86 -6.36 -5.98 -0.76
CA VAL A 86 -7.24 -6.69 -1.70
C VAL A 86 -7.39 -5.87 -2.98
N GLU A 87 -7.70 -4.59 -2.86
CA GLU A 87 -8.01 -3.69 -3.98
C GLU A 87 -6.77 -3.33 -4.81
N ARG A 88 -5.58 -3.28 -4.18
CA ARG A 88 -4.31 -3.10 -4.89
C ARG A 88 -3.97 -4.24 -5.86
N ARG A 89 -4.64 -5.40 -5.75
CA ARG A 89 -4.50 -6.50 -6.72
C ARG A 89 -5.21 -6.20 -8.03
N SER A 90 -6.17 -5.28 -8.02
CA SER A 90 -6.87 -4.81 -9.21
C SER A 90 -6.16 -3.59 -9.79
N TRP A 91 -5.89 -2.58 -8.97
CA TRP A 91 -5.18 -1.36 -9.42
C TRP A 91 -4.07 -0.96 -8.45
N TYR A 92 -2.82 -1.10 -8.90
CA TYR A 92 -1.62 -0.58 -8.25
C TYR A 92 -0.49 -0.57 -9.29
N PRO A 93 -0.39 0.49 -10.12
CA PRO A 93 0.45 0.49 -11.32
C PRO A 93 1.93 0.19 -11.08
N CYS A 94 2.47 0.56 -9.93
CA CYS A 94 3.86 0.26 -9.54
C CYS A 94 4.12 -1.24 -9.31
N ALA A 95 3.09 -2.03 -8.98
CA ALA A 95 3.16 -3.49 -8.91
C ALA A 95 2.67 -4.18 -10.20
N GLY A 96 2.46 -3.43 -11.28
CA GLY A 96 1.97 -3.95 -12.56
C GLY A 96 0.47 -4.26 -12.61
N MET A 97 -0.29 -3.93 -11.55
CA MET A 97 -1.74 -4.13 -11.51
C MET A 97 -2.45 -2.92 -12.11
N ARG A 98 -3.23 -3.11 -13.19
CA ARG A 98 -3.82 -2.02 -14.00
C ARG A 98 -5.26 -2.29 -14.44
N ASP A 99 -6.01 -3.07 -13.66
CA ASP A 99 -7.43 -3.37 -13.89
C ASP A 99 -8.30 -2.48 -13.00
N ALA A 100 -8.50 -1.23 -13.43
CA ALA A 100 -9.33 -0.26 -12.70
C ALA A 100 -10.79 -0.73 -12.54
N PRO A 101 -11.44 -1.32 -13.57
CA PRO A 101 -12.82 -1.82 -13.43
C PRO A 101 -13.01 -2.89 -12.33
N GLN A 102 -11.96 -3.62 -11.95
CA GLN A 102 -12.02 -4.61 -10.86
C GLN A 102 -11.75 -4.02 -9.47
N ARG A 103 -11.50 -2.72 -9.35
CA ARG A 103 -11.31 -2.04 -8.07
C ARG A 103 -12.59 -1.33 -7.66
N SER A 104 -12.99 -1.42 -6.40
CA SER A 104 -14.17 -0.69 -5.92
C SER A 104 -13.93 0.83 -5.95
N GLU A 105 -14.91 1.62 -6.41
CA GLU A 105 -14.74 3.08 -6.57
C GLU A 105 -14.32 3.78 -5.27
N ALA A 106 -14.91 3.40 -4.13
CA ALA A 106 -14.57 3.97 -2.83
C ALA A 106 -13.12 3.69 -2.41
N SER A 107 -12.51 2.60 -2.90
CA SER A 107 -11.14 2.23 -2.55
C SER A 107 -10.08 2.99 -3.34
N PHE A 108 -10.44 3.80 -4.34
CA PHE A 108 -9.47 4.69 -5.00
C PHE A 108 -8.99 5.84 -4.09
N ARG A 109 -9.41 5.85 -2.82
CA ARG A 109 -8.97 6.77 -1.78
C ARG A 109 -8.24 6.00 -0.68
N GLU A 110 -6.94 5.82 -0.87
CA GLU A 110 -6.06 5.18 0.10
C GLU A 110 -5.69 6.13 1.26
N TYR A 111 -4.82 5.66 2.17
CA TYR A 111 -4.74 6.21 3.51
C TYR A 111 -3.34 6.71 3.84
N LEU A 112 -3.27 7.84 4.54
CA LEU A 112 -2.11 8.20 5.33
C LEU A 112 -2.40 7.89 6.79
N PHE A 113 -1.42 7.33 7.49
CA PHE A 113 -1.50 7.07 8.92
C PHE A 113 -0.38 7.80 9.65
N LYS A 114 -0.66 8.20 10.88
CA LYS A 114 0.36 8.49 11.88
C LYS A 114 0.34 7.43 12.97
N HIS A 115 1.51 7.06 13.46
CA HIS A 115 1.70 6.11 14.54
C HIS A 115 2.63 6.72 15.59
N ASP A 116 2.12 6.90 16.80
CA ASP A 116 2.89 7.39 17.94
C ASP A 116 3.76 6.26 18.49
N LEU A 117 5.08 6.42 18.37
CA LEU A 117 6.06 5.40 18.77
C LEU A 117 6.19 5.24 20.28
N LYS A 118 5.69 6.20 21.08
CA LYS A 118 5.70 6.11 22.55
C LYS A 118 4.45 5.41 23.06
N THR A 119 3.29 5.76 22.52
CA THR A 119 2.00 5.23 23.00
C THR A 119 1.53 3.99 22.24
N GLY A 120 2.10 3.73 21.06
CA GLY A 120 1.67 2.66 20.16
C GLY A 120 0.34 2.96 19.44
N LYS A 121 -0.18 4.18 19.56
CA LYS A 121 -1.46 4.55 18.95
C LYS A 121 -1.28 4.87 17.46
N SER A 122 -2.04 4.17 16.62
CA SER A 122 -2.20 4.50 15.20
C SER A 122 -3.46 5.32 14.97
N THR A 123 -3.36 6.37 14.15
CA THR A 123 -4.50 7.20 13.72
C THR A 123 -4.44 7.38 12.21
N GLN A 124 -5.54 7.08 11.52
CA GLN A 124 -5.71 7.44 10.12
C GLN A 124 -5.87 8.95 10.00
N LEU A 125 -5.13 9.58 9.09
CA LEU A 125 -5.20 11.00 8.83
C LEU A 125 -6.35 11.31 7.87
N GLU A 126 -7.15 12.31 8.22
CA GLU A 126 -8.20 12.84 7.35
C GLU A 126 -7.59 13.70 6.23
N LEU A 127 -7.75 13.28 4.97
CA LEU A 127 -7.23 14.01 3.81
C LEU A 127 -8.21 15.12 3.39
N ARG A 128 -7.85 16.38 3.62
CA ARG A 128 -8.68 17.55 3.29
C ARG A 128 -8.24 18.23 2.01
N GLY A 129 -9.21 18.67 1.20
CA GLY A 129 -9.00 19.42 -0.03
C GLY A 129 -8.48 18.61 -1.23
N LEU A 130 -8.18 17.31 -1.07
CA LEU A 130 -7.86 16.44 -2.19
C LEU A 130 -9.16 15.91 -2.82
N GLU A 131 -9.33 16.17 -4.11
CA GLU A 131 -10.40 15.60 -4.93
C GLU A 131 -9.87 14.45 -5.79
N GLY A 132 -10.74 13.46 -6.02
CA GLY A 132 -10.44 12.28 -6.85
C GLY A 132 -9.54 11.24 -6.18
N ASP A 133 -8.88 10.45 -7.02
CA ASP A 133 -8.08 9.30 -6.63
C ASP A 133 -6.82 9.69 -5.82
N PHE A 134 -6.55 8.88 -4.81
CA PHE A 134 -5.32 8.86 -4.02
C PHE A 134 -4.87 7.42 -3.84
N ILE A 135 -3.95 6.96 -4.69
CA ILE A 135 -3.33 5.63 -4.61
C ILE A 135 -1.87 5.82 -4.22
N THR A 136 -1.58 5.66 -2.93
CA THR A 136 -0.31 6.12 -2.37
C THR A 136 0.79 5.05 -2.41
N HIS A 137 2.03 5.50 -2.51
CA HIS A 137 3.23 4.65 -2.56
C HIS A 137 4.29 5.27 -1.64
N GLY A 138 5.51 5.52 -2.12
CA GLY A 138 6.51 6.17 -1.29
C GLY A 138 6.11 7.58 -0.85
N ILE A 139 6.54 7.93 0.35
CA ILE A 139 6.33 9.25 0.95
C ILE A 139 7.67 9.87 1.35
N ASP A 140 7.68 11.18 1.59
CA ASP A 140 8.74 11.82 2.37
C ASP A 140 8.15 12.94 3.23
N ILE A 141 8.89 13.36 4.25
CA ILE A 141 8.46 14.42 5.16
C ILE A 141 9.47 15.57 5.18
N PHE A 142 8.97 16.80 5.24
CA PHE A 142 9.78 18.00 5.41
C PHE A 142 9.29 18.80 6.61
N SER A 143 10.13 18.97 7.62
CA SER A 143 9.78 19.73 8.82
C SER A 143 9.86 21.24 8.57
N ILE A 144 8.79 21.96 8.93
CA ILE A 144 8.70 23.42 8.79
C ILE A 144 9.09 24.06 10.12
N PRO A 145 10.18 24.85 10.19
CA PRO A 145 10.56 25.56 11.40
C PRO A 145 9.43 26.45 11.90
N GLU A 146 9.28 26.58 13.22
CA GLU A 146 8.23 27.41 13.82
C GLU A 146 8.24 28.86 13.30
N SER A 147 9.43 29.44 13.11
CA SER A 147 9.59 30.80 12.54
C SER A 147 9.04 30.97 11.13
N ALA A 148 8.86 29.86 10.39
CA ALA A 148 8.28 29.83 9.06
C ALA A 148 6.85 29.26 9.04
N SER A 149 6.33 28.79 10.18
CA SER A 149 4.99 28.25 10.29
C SER A 149 3.96 29.37 10.50
N LYS A 150 2.78 29.21 9.90
CA LYS A 150 1.64 30.13 10.09
C LYS A 150 0.79 29.81 11.31
N VAL A 151 1.11 28.72 12.04
CA VAL A 151 0.37 28.24 13.20
C VAL A 151 1.09 28.67 14.48
N PRO A 152 0.47 29.48 15.35
CA PRO A 152 1.05 29.80 16.66
C PRO A 152 1.16 28.54 17.53
N SER A 153 2.27 28.37 18.24
CA SER A 153 2.50 27.24 19.15
C SER A 153 1.57 27.31 20.38
N ALA A 154 0.37 26.73 20.27
CA ALA A 154 -0.69 26.84 21.27
C ALA A 154 -0.71 25.70 22.30
N VAL A 155 0.44 25.21 22.78
CA VAL A 155 0.48 24.06 23.72
C VAL A 155 1.39 24.32 24.93
N GLN A 156 0.80 24.34 26.13
CA GLN A 156 1.48 24.24 27.43
C GLN A 156 1.61 22.77 27.88
N GLY A 157 2.76 22.38 28.42
CA GLY A 157 3.00 21.07 29.06
C GLY A 157 4.42 20.51 28.82
N PRO A 158 4.80 19.37 29.41
CA PRO A 158 6.14 18.77 29.33
C PRO A 158 6.56 18.27 27.92
N VAL A 159 5.72 18.51 26.91
CA VAL A 159 5.99 18.28 25.47
C VAL A 159 6.45 19.57 24.76
N ALA A 160 6.55 20.68 25.48
CA ALA A 160 6.82 22.02 24.92
C ALA A 160 8.19 22.15 24.24
N GLU A 161 9.21 21.42 24.69
CA GLU A 161 10.58 21.58 24.18
C GLU A 161 10.77 21.03 22.76
N VAL A 162 9.99 20.00 22.37
CA VAL A 162 9.98 19.44 21.01
C VAL A 162 9.14 20.30 20.05
N ARG A 163 8.03 20.87 20.53
CA ARG A 163 7.17 21.76 19.71
C ARG A 163 7.78 23.15 19.50
N ALA A 164 8.76 23.55 20.31
CA ALA A 164 9.51 24.81 20.17
C ALA A 164 10.44 24.88 18.93
N LYS A 165 10.53 23.80 18.13
CA LYS A 165 11.37 23.77 16.91
C LYS A 165 10.56 23.60 15.63
N TYR A 166 9.51 22.78 15.67
CA TYR A 166 8.64 22.49 14.52
C TYR A 166 7.19 22.35 15.00
N CYS A 167 6.28 23.12 14.39
CA CYS A 167 4.83 22.97 14.62
C CYS A 167 4.13 22.22 13.48
N GLN A 168 4.78 22.11 12.33
CA GLN A 168 4.19 21.66 11.08
C GLN A 168 5.19 20.86 10.27
N ILE A 169 4.70 19.88 9.52
CA ILE A 169 5.46 19.17 8.49
C ILE A 169 4.68 19.19 7.18
N HIS A 170 5.38 19.05 6.08
CA HIS A 170 4.78 18.69 4.80
C HIS A 170 5.02 17.21 4.52
N ILE A 171 3.98 16.51 4.08
CA ILE A 171 4.04 15.12 3.65
C ILE A 171 3.93 15.12 2.12
N PHE A 172 4.99 14.66 1.46
CA PHE A 172 5.05 14.46 0.02
C PHE A 172 4.68 13.01 -0.25
N ALA A 173 3.63 12.77 -1.02
CA ALA A 173 3.13 11.43 -1.30
C ALA A 173 3.10 11.18 -2.81
N VAL A 174 3.73 10.10 -3.25
CA VAL A 174 3.49 9.58 -4.61
C VAL A 174 2.02 9.16 -4.71
N ASN A 175 1.37 9.51 -5.83
CA ASN A 175 -0.01 9.15 -6.13
C ASN A 175 -0.13 8.56 -7.55
N HIS A 176 -0.63 7.32 -7.63
CA HIS A 176 -0.90 6.56 -8.87
C HIS A 176 -2.38 6.57 -9.26
N ALA A 177 -2.94 7.76 -9.42
CA ALA A 177 -4.33 7.98 -9.81
C ALA A 177 -4.62 7.46 -11.23
N ARG A 178 -5.90 7.15 -11.52
CA ARG A 178 -6.34 6.75 -12.88
C ARG A 178 -6.05 7.83 -13.94
N ASP A 179 -6.06 9.09 -13.53
CA ASP A 179 -5.77 10.25 -14.39
C ASP A 179 -4.26 10.59 -14.48
N GLY A 180 -3.39 9.71 -13.97
CA GLY A 180 -1.95 9.78 -14.12
C GLY A 180 -1.19 10.08 -12.82
N ASP A 181 0.11 9.83 -12.87
CA ASP A 181 0.98 9.92 -11.69
C ASP A 181 1.23 11.38 -11.27
N SER A 182 1.35 11.58 -9.96
CA SER A 182 1.61 12.88 -9.36
C SER A 182 2.30 12.76 -8.00
N ILE A 183 2.85 13.88 -7.53
CA ILE A 183 3.24 14.04 -6.13
C ILE A 183 2.19 14.93 -5.46
N VAL A 184 1.50 14.42 -4.46
CA VAL A 184 0.54 15.18 -3.65
C VAL A 184 1.26 15.63 -2.39
N ILE A 185 1.22 16.94 -2.13
CA ILE A 185 1.85 17.54 -0.97
C ILE A 185 0.75 17.97 -0.01
N PHE A 186 0.81 17.45 1.21
CA PHE A 186 -0.08 17.84 2.28
C PHE A 186 0.66 18.59 3.38
N SER A 187 -0.04 19.49 4.04
CA SER A 187 0.41 20.12 5.27
C SER A 187 -0.19 19.39 6.46
N HIS A 188 0.62 19.16 7.48
CA HIS A 188 0.20 18.49 8.70
C HIS A 188 0.68 19.27 9.92
N GLU A 189 -0.26 19.69 10.76
CA GLU A 189 0.06 20.24 12.08
C GLU A 189 0.34 19.08 13.04
N LEU A 190 1.50 19.13 13.72
CA LEU A 190 1.89 18.06 14.62
C LEU A 190 0.90 17.93 15.79
N GLY A 191 0.30 16.74 15.89
CA GLY A 191 -0.69 16.39 16.90
C GLY A 191 -2.14 16.43 16.39
N SER A 192 -2.43 17.08 15.26
CA SER A 192 -3.77 17.02 14.64
C SER A 192 -4.02 15.66 13.99
N ASP A 193 -5.27 15.34 13.66
CA ASP A 193 -5.64 14.10 12.96
C ASP A 193 -5.92 14.33 11.46
N THR A 194 -5.49 15.48 10.94
CA THR A 194 -5.85 15.96 9.60
C THR A 194 -4.61 16.32 8.81
N VAL A 195 -4.72 16.25 7.49
CA VAL A 195 -3.74 16.79 6.57
C VAL A 195 -4.44 17.57 5.47
N ASP A 196 -3.96 18.78 5.19
CA ASP A 196 -4.58 19.70 4.25
C ASP A 196 -3.78 19.74 2.95
N LEU A 197 -4.45 19.63 1.81
CA LEU A 197 -3.79 19.70 0.51
C LEU A 197 -3.08 21.05 0.35
N VAL A 198 -1.77 21.00 0.10
CA VAL A 198 -0.97 22.16 -0.33
C VAL A 198 -1.01 22.28 -1.83
N LYS A 199 -0.62 21.21 -2.54
CA LYS A 199 -0.65 21.15 -4.01
C LYS A 199 -0.50 19.72 -4.55
N LYS A 200 -0.94 19.52 -5.80
CA LYS A 200 -0.71 18.31 -6.60
C LYS A 200 0.24 18.66 -7.75
N VAL A 201 1.42 18.04 -7.77
CA VAL A 201 2.46 18.27 -8.77
C VAL A 201 2.39 17.18 -9.83
N ARG A 202 2.29 17.59 -11.09
CA ARG A 202 2.35 16.71 -12.27
C ARG A 202 3.50 17.11 -13.16
N HIS A 203 4.16 16.11 -13.73
CA HIS A 203 5.21 16.32 -14.70
C HIS A 203 5.29 15.11 -15.63
N PRO A 204 5.56 15.27 -16.95
CA PRO A 204 5.64 14.15 -17.89
C PRO A 204 6.66 13.05 -17.51
N ASN A 205 7.66 13.39 -16.69
CA ASN A 205 8.68 12.45 -16.21
C ASN A 205 8.32 11.75 -14.89
N ILE A 206 7.22 12.13 -14.23
CA ILE A 206 6.72 11.37 -13.08
C ILE A 206 5.91 10.22 -13.65
N LYS A 207 6.52 9.04 -13.68
CA LYS A 207 5.91 7.80 -14.17
C LYS A 207 6.24 6.67 -13.21
N THR A 208 5.23 6.08 -12.59
CA THR A 208 5.32 4.94 -11.67
C THR A 208 6.44 5.10 -10.66
N ALA A 209 6.58 6.30 -10.08
CA ALA A 209 7.63 6.59 -9.11
C ALA A 209 7.50 5.66 -7.88
N ASN A 210 8.63 5.15 -7.38
CA ASN A 210 8.60 4.36 -6.14
C ASN A 210 8.46 5.26 -4.92
N GLY A 211 9.12 6.41 -4.93
CA GLY A 211 9.11 7.34 -3.82
C GLY A 211 9.45 8.76 -4.26
N VAL A 212 9.56 9.63 -3.28
CA VAL A 212 9.83 11.05 -3.43
C VAL A 212 10.87 11.45 -2.39
N VAL A 213 11.61 12.53 -2.66
CA VAL A 213 12.52 13.15 -1.68
C VAL A 213 12.11 14.60 -1.52
N ALA A 214 11.88 15.02 -0.28
CA ALA A 214 11.49 16.37 0.05
C ALA A 214 12.73 17.23 0.29
N THR A 215 13.03 18.12 -0.66
CA THR A 215 14.20 19.01 -0.60
C THR A 215 13.87 20.42 -0.11
N GLY A 216 12.60 20.72 0.14
CA GLY A 216 12.12 22.02 0.56
C GLY A 216 10.63 22.01 0.93
N PRO A 217 10.06 23.17 1.31
CA PRO A 217 8.67 23.28 1.75
C PRO A 217 7.63 23.06 0.64
N GLY A 218 8.03 22.85 -0.61
CA GLY A 218 7.11 22.56 -1.71
C GLY A 218 6.97 23.71 -2.68
#